data_AF-A0A369LFN5-F1
#
_entry.id   AF-A0A369LFN5-F1
#
_cell.length_a   1.000
_cell.length_b   1.000
_cell.length_c   1.000
_cell.angle_alpha   90.00
_cell.angle_beta   90.00
_cell.angle_gamma   90.00
#
_symmetry.space_group_name_H-M   'P 1'
#
loop_
_entity.id
_entity.type
_entity.pdbx_description
1 polymer ?
#
loop_
_entity_poly.entity_id
_entity_poly.type
_entity_poly.pdbx_seq_one_letter_code
_entity_poly.pdbx_strand_id
1 'polypeptide(L)'
;MAISRREALKHGISYGTGTINHGNDSIVYDRALRKFPKDETFSQLKSAIDAGDATAAAPLAQAFQHLCAELAFSKLYLACHPIIEALQDGDLPAAQDFEELEAGYQDIADFLASC
;
A
#
# COMPACT_ATOMS: atom_id res chain seq x y z
N MET A 1 -0.41 -17.87 12.35
CA MET A 1 -1.43 -17.31 13.27
C MET A 1 -2.56 -16.66 12.48
N ALA A 2 -3.74 -16.48 13.08
CA ALA A 2 -4.85 -15.79 12.44
C ALA A 2 -4.64 -14.26 12.53
N ILE A 3 -5.05 -13.52 11.49
CA ILE A 3 -4.94 -12.05 11.47
C ILE A 3 -5.97 -11.48 12.47
N SER A 4 -5.49 -10.84 13.53
CA SER A 4 -6.36 -10.20 14.51
C SER A 4 -6.93 -8.90 13.94
N ARG A 5 -8.26 -8.81 13.79
CA ARG A 5 -8.95 -7.61 13.29
C ARG A 5 -8.66 -6.35 14.12
N ARG A 6 -8.54 -6.52 15.45
CA ARG A 6 -8.24 -5.42 16.37
C ARG A 6 -6.82 -4.90 16.16
N GLU A 7 -5.86 -5.80 15.94
CA GLU A 7 -4.47 -5.40 15.67
C GLU A 7 -4.35 -4.80 14.27
N ALA A 8 -4.97 -5.42 13.26
CA ALA A 8 -5.01 -4.93 11.88
C ALA A 8 -5.50 -3.47 11.80
N LEU A 9 -6.51 -3.10 12.58
CA LEU A 9 -7.02 -1.73 12.63
C LEU A 9 -5.98 -0.70 13.11
N LYS A 10 -5.05 -1.07 14.00
CA LYS A 10 -3.99 -0.16 14.47
C LYS A 10 -3.05 0.25 13.34
N HIS A 11 -2.81 -0.68 12.42
CA HIS A 11 -2.04 -0.50 11.19
C HIS A 11 -2.85 0.13 10.05
N GLY A 12 -4.10 0.55 10.30
CA GLY A 12 -4.95 1.19 9.28
C GLY A 12 -5.61 0.22 8.30
N ILE A 13 -5.66 -1.08 8.64
CA ILE A 13 -6.31 -2.10 7.81
C ILE A 13 -7.79 -2.22 8.21
N SER A 14 -8.69 -1.78 7.34
CA SER A 14 -10.13 -1.94 7.56
C SER A 14 -10.60 -3.34 7.15
N TYR A 15 -10.61 -4.27 8.10
CA TYR A 15 -10.93 -5.66 7.81
C TYR A 15 -12.35 -5.86 7.25
N GLY A 16 -13.33 -5.09 7.74
CA GLY A 16 -14.70 -5.15 7.26
C GLY A 16 -14.82 -4.68 5.80
N THR A 17 -14.22 -3.54 5.48
CA THR A 17 -14.17 -3.01 4.10
C THR A 17 -13.42 -3.96 3.18
N GLY A 18 -12.26 -4.47 3.60
CA GLY A 18 -11.48 -5.40 2.80
C GLY A 18 -12.23 -6.71 2.53
N THR A 19 -12.97 -7.23 3.51
CA THR A 19 -13.84 -8.40 3.30
C THR A 19 -14.93 -8.11 2.26
N ILE A 20 -15.55 -6.93 2.30
CA ILE A 20 -16.56 -6.51 1.31
C ILE A 20 -15.93 -6.42 -0.09
N ASN A 21 -14.75 -5.80 -0.22
CA ASN A 21 -14.01 -5.70 -1.49
C ASN A 21 -13.71 -7.09 -2.10
N HIS A 22 -13.60 -8.12 -1.26
CA HIS A 22 -13.32 -9.50 -1.65
C HIS A 22 -14.59 -10.37 -1.63
N GLY A 23 -15.73 -9.82 -2.04
CA GLY A 23 -16.96 -10.59 -2.23
C GLY A 23 -17.64 -11.02 -0.93
N ASN A 24 -17.42 -10.29 0.16
CA ASN A 24 -17.88 -10.61 1.52
C ASN A 24 -17.32 -11.95 2.05
N ASP A 25 -16.12 -12.35 1.58
CA ASP A 25 -15.43 -13.58 1.97
C ASP A 25 -14.12 -13.26 2.72
N SER A 26 -14.12 -13.50 4.03
CA SER A 26 -12.95 -13.24 4.89
C SER A 26 -11.78 -14.17 4.61
N ILE A 27 -12.01 -15.38 4.08
CA ILE A 27 -10.93 -16.32 3.75
C ILE A 27 -10.19 -15.83 2.51
N VAL A 28 -10.92 -15.31 1.52
CA VAL A 28 -10.33 -14.71 0.32
C VAL A 28 -9.54 -13.47 0.70
N TYR A 29 -10.11 -12.60 1.54
CA TYR A 29 -9.41 -11.39 2.01
C TYR A 29 -8.14 -11.72 2.82
N ASP A 30 -8.18 -12.69 3.73
CA ASP A 30 -6.99 -13.14 4.47
C ASP A 30 -5.87 -13.61 3.54
N ARG A 31 -6.22 -14.31 2.46
CA ARG A 31 -5.24 -14.75 1.45
C ARG A 31 -4.65 -13.56 0.68
N ALA A 32 -5.47 -12.54 0.38
CA ALA A 32 -5.01 -11.33 -0.29
C ALA A 32 -4.03 -10.55 0.60
N LEU A 33 -4.37 -10.34 1.89
CA LEU A 33 -3.48 -9.72 2.86
C LEU A 33 -2.13 -10.44 2.96
N ARG A 34 -2.13 -11.78 3.01
CA ARG A 34 -0.89 -12.58 3.07
C ARG A 34 -0.01 -12.50 1.83
N LYS A 35 -0.56 -12.05 0.69
CA LYS A 35 0.22 -11.85 -0.54
C LYS A 35 0.88 -10.48 -0.59
N PHE A 36 0.37 -9.49 0.13
CA PHE A 36 0.89 -8.12 0.10
C PHE A 36 2.40 -8.00 0.35
N PRO A 37 3.02 -8.69 1.35
CA PRO A 37 4.48 -8.60 1.54
C PRO A 37 5.31 -9.19 0.40
N LYS A 38 4.68 -9.92 -0.53
CA LYS A 38 5.33 -10.51 -1.71
C LYS A 38 5.02 -9.74 -2.99
N ASP A 39 4.20 -8.70 -2.90
CA ASP A 39 3.86 -7.85 -4.02
C ASP A 39 5.05 -6.92 -4.33
N GLU A 40 5.40 -6.81 -5.60
CA GLU A 40 6.58 -6.04 -6.05
C GLU A 40 6.25 -4.59 -6.42
N THR A 41 4.98 -4.18 -6.41
CA THR A 41 4.56 -2.87 -6.91
C THR A 41 5.25 -1.74 -6.14
N PHE A 42 5.36 -1.86 -4.81
CA PHE A 42 6.03 -0.87 -3.98
C PHE A 42 7.55 -0.80 -4.24
N SER A 43 8.22 -1.95 -4.34
CA SER A 43 9.68 -1.98 -4.57
C SER A 43 10.05 -1.47 -5.96
N GLN A 44 9.20 -1.71 -6.96
CA GLN A 44 9.32 -1.14 -8.30
C GLN A 44 9.10 0.37 -8.28
N LEU A 45 8.05 0.86 -7.59
CA LEU A 45 7.81 2.30 -7.41
C LEU A 45 9.02 2.99 -6.77
N LYS A 46 9.53 2.43 -5.67
CA LYS A 46 10.71 2.94 -4.98
C LYS A 46 11.91 3.01 -5.92
N SER A 47 12.16 1.95 -6.69
CA SER A 47 13.28 1.90 -7.63
C SER A 47 13.18 2.96 -8.73
N ALA A 48 11.96 3.24 -9.23
CA ALA A 48 11.74 4.30 -10.23
C ALA A 48 11.97 5.70 -9.65
N ILE A 49 11.53 5.96 -8.41
CA ILE A 49 11.78 7.22 -7.70
C ILE A 49 13.28 7.40 -7.42
N ASP A 50 13.96 6.35 -6.93
CA ASP A 50 15.42 6.37 -6.67
C ASP A 50 16.23 6.62 -7.95
N ALA A 51 15.72 6.18 -9.11
CA ALA A 51 16.30 6.44 -10.43
C ALA A 51 15.99 7.84 -10.98
N GLY A 52 15.12 8.61 -10.30
CA GLY A 52 14.65 9.92 -10.76
C GLY A 52 13.71 9.85 -11.98
N ASP A 53 13.09 8.71 -12.24
CA ASP A 53 12.22 8.50 -13.40
C ASP A 53 10.74 8.66 -13.02
N ALA A 54 10.28 9.92 -13.01
CA ALA A 54 8.89 10.25 -12.69
C ALA A 54 7.89 9.60 -13.68
N THR A 55 8.28 9.43 -14.95
CA THR A 55 7.42 8.83 -15.98
C THR A 55 7.19 7.35 -15.72
N ALA A 56 8.23 6.61 -15.34
CA ALA A 56 8.11 5.21 -14.95
C ALA A 56 7.41 5.05 -13.58
N ALA A 57 7.62 5.97 -12.64
CA ALA A 57 7.04 5.90 -11.30
C ALA A 57 5.53 6.17 -11.28
N ALA A 58 5.01 7.07 -12.11
CA ALA A 58 3.58 7.46 -12.11
C ALA A 58 2.58 6.28 -12.20
N PRO A 59 2.67 5.35 -13.18
CA PRO A 59 1.78 4.21 -13.24
C PRO A 59 1.96 3.23 -12.08
N LEU A 60 3.17 3.11 -11.53
CA LEU A 60 3.45 2.26 -10.36
C LEU A 60 2.80 2.83 -9.09
N ALA A 61 2.82 4.15 -8.91
CA ALA A 61 2.15 4.82 -7.80
C ALA A 61 0.63 4.62 -7.86
N GLN A 62 0.02 4.72 -9.05
CA GLN A 62 -1.40 4.45 -9.24
C GLN A 62 -1.76 2.98 -8.99
N ALA A 63 -0.95 2.05 -9.49
CA ALA A 63 -1.14 0.61 -9.24
C ALA A 63 -1.04 0.30 -7.74
N PHE A 64 -0.06 0.89 -7.05
CA PHE A 64 0.12 0.71 -5.62
C PHE A 64 -1.05 1.30 -4.81
N GLN A 65 -1.54 2.49 -5.18
CA GLN A 65 -2.73 3.07 -4.56
C GLN A 65 -3.97 2.20 -4.78
N HIS A 66 -4.15 1.63 -5.97
CA HIS A 66 -5.24 0.69 -6.26
C HIS A 66 -5.16 -0.56 -5.36
N LEU A 67 -3.97 -1.14 -5.23
CA LEU A 67 -3.73 -2.26 -4.31
C LEU A 67 -4.09 -1.89 -2.86
N CYS A 68 -3.70 -0.70 -2.40
CA CYS A 68 -4.07 -0.21 -1.07
C CYS A 68 -5.59 -0.07 -0.90
N ALA A 69 -6.30 0.37 -1.93
CA ALA A 69 -7.77 0.47 -1.92
C ALA A 69 -8.43 -0.91 -1.86
N GLU A 70 -7.98 -1.86 -2.70
CA GLU A 70 -8.47 -3.23 -2.73
C GLU A 70 -8.32 -3.90 -1.35
N LEU A 71 -7.14 -3.75 -0.74
CA LEU A 71 -6.81 -4.33 0.57
C LEU A 71 -7.33 -3.52 1.76
N ALA A 72 -7.95 -2.36 1.51
CA ALA A 72 -8.49 -1.45 2.51
C ALA A 72 -7.46 -0.91 3.51
N PHE A 73 -6.28 -0.52 3.03
CA PHE A 73 -5.21 0.14 3.78
C PHE A 73 -5.40 1.65 3.75
N SER A 74 -6.33 2.15 4.57
CA SER A 74 -6.83 3.53 4.44
C SER A 74 -5.75 4.61 4.60
N LYS A 75 -4.86 4.46 5.58
CA LYS A 75 -3.75 5.41 5.79
C LYS A 75 -2.75 5.39 4.63
N LEU A 76 -2.36 4.19 4.20
CA LEU A 76 -1.38 4.02 3.13
C LEU A 76 -1.93 4.49 1.77
N TYR A 77 -3.22 4.26 1.52
CA TYR A 77 -3.93 4.80 0.36
C TYR A 77 -3.87 6.33 0.30
N LEU A 78 -4.07 7.01 1.43
CA LEU A 78 -4.00 8.47 1.51
C LEU A 78 -2.57 8.99 1.33
N ALA A 79 -1.58 8.30 1.89
CA ALA A 79 -0.17 8.64 1.72
C ALA A 79 0.30 8.54 0.24
N CYS A 80 -0.39 7.75 -0.60
CA CYS A 80 -0.10 7.71 -2.03
C CYS A 80 -0.46 9.02 -2.76
N HIS A 81 -1.37 9.84 -2.20
CA HIS A 81 -1.91 11.01 -2.90
C HIS A 81 -0.85 12.06 -3.28
N PRO A 82 -0.05 12.62 -2.34
CA PRO A 82 0.97 13.59 -2.69
C PRO A 82 2.03 13.02 -3.66
N ILE A 83 2.29 11.72 -3.59
CA ILE A 83 3.20 11.03 -4.50
C ILE A 83 2.65 11.03 -5.93
N ILE A 84 1.37 10.68 -6.09
CA ILE A 84 0.71 10.65 -7.39
C ILE A 84 0.58 12.05 -7.97
N GLU A 85 0.23 13.06 -7.16
CA GLU A 85 0.13 14.46 -7.60
C GLU A 85 1.47 14.95 -8.17
N ALA A 86 2.58 14.79 -7.44
CA ALA A 86 3.90 15.19 -7.93
C ALA A 86 4.29 14.49 -9.24
N LEU A 87 4.08 13.16 -9.31
CA LEU A 87 4.40 12.37 -10.49
C LEU A 87 3.54 12.71 -11.71
N GLN A 88 2.29 13.15 -11.51
CA GLN A 88 1.41 13.61 -12.59
C GLN A 88 1.89 14.91 -13.23
N ASP A 89 2.51 15.79 -12.45
CA ASP A 89 3.14 17.02 -12.93
C ASP A 89 4.52 16.77 -13.58
N GLY A 90 5.01 15.52 -13.53
CA GLY A 90 6.31 15.11 -14.05
C GLY A 90 7.46 15.36 -13.06
N ASP A 91 7.15 15.76 -11.84
CA ASP A 91 8.10 16.00 -10.76
C ASP A 91 8.30 14.75 -9.90
N LEU A 92 9.41 14.71 -9.16
CA LEU A 92 9.61 13.70 -8.12
C LEU A 92 8.88 14.13 -6.84
N PRO A 93 8.35 13.18 -6.05
CA PRO A 93 7.72 13.49 -4.78
C PRO A 93 8.72 14.11 -3.80
N ALA A 94 8.21 14.90 -2.85
CA ALA A 94 9.04 15.36 -1.76
C ALA A 94 9.56 14.17 -0.94
N ALA A 95 10.82 14.21 -0.53
CA ALA A 95 11.45 13.12 0.22
C ALA A 95 10.62 12.70 1.46
N GLN A 96 10.12 13.69 2.21
CA GLN A 96 9.29 13.47 3.38
C GLN A 96 7.99 12.68 3.09
N ASP A 97 7.36 12.93 1.93
CA ASP A 97 6.11 12.27 1.57
C ASP A 97 6.38 10.81 1.21
N PHE A 98 7.51 10.56 0.53
CA PHE A 98 7.93 9.21 0.18
C PHE A 98 8.41 8.42 1.40
N GLU A 99 9.12 9.05 2.33
CA GLU A 99 9.50 8.46 3.63
C GLU A 99 8.26 8.07 4.45
N GLU A 100 7.22 8.90 4.47
CA GLU A 100 5.95 8.58 5.14
C GLU A 100 5.26 7.36 4.49
N LEU A 101 5.22 7.32 3.15
CA LEU A 101 4.67 6.18 2.41
C LEU A 101 5.44 4.89 2.72
N GLU A 102 6.77 4.95 2.71
CA GLU A 102 7.64 3.80 3.00
C GLU A 102 7.47 3.29 4.43
N ALA A 103 7.42 4.19 5.41
CA ALA A 103 7.17 3.82 6.80
C ALA A 103 5.81 3.13 6.97
N GLY A 104 4.76 3.63 6.30
CA GLY A 104 3.44 3.00 6.31
C GLY A 104 3.40 1.63 5.63
N TYR A 105 4.11 1.47 4.50
CA TYR A 105 4.26 0.17 3.84
C TYR A 105 4.95 -0.84 4.77
N GLN A 106 6.06 -0.43 5.38
CA GLN A 106 6.86 -1.29 6.24
C GLN A 106 6.08 -1.75 7.49
N ASP A 107 5.34 -0.83 8.13
CA ASP A 107 4.49 -1.15 9.29
C ASP A 107 3.46 -2.26 8.97
N ILE A 108 2.77 -2.15 7.84
CA ILE A 108 1.79 -3.15 7.39
C ILE A 108 2.48 -4.46 6.99
N ALA A 109 3.59 -4.38 6.25
CA ALA A 109 4.32 -5.57 5.80
C ALA A 109 4.85 -6.39 6.98
N ASP A 110 5.43 -5.74 7.99
CA ASP A 110 5.94 -6.38 9.20
C ASP A 110 4.81 -7.01 10.03
N PHE A 111 3.71 -6.28 10.21
CA PHE A 111 2.54 -6.83 10.88
C PHE A 111 2.03 -8.11 10.19
N LEU A 112 1.86 -8.07 8.87
CA LEU A 112 1.35 -9.21 8.10
C LEU A 112 2.35 -10.38 8.04
N ALA A 113 3.65 -10.10 8.02
CA ALA A 113 4.69 -11.13 8.09
C ALA A 113 4.73 -11.83 9.47
N SER A 114 4.33 -11.14 10.54
CA SER A 114 4.24 -11.70 11.89
C SER A 114 2.98 -12.57 12.14
N CYS A 115 1.99 -12.52 11.23
CA CYS A 115 0.72 -13.24 11.34
C CYS A 115 0.75 -14.64 10.72
#